data_AF-I4H927-F1
#
_entry.id   AF-I4H927-F1
#
_cell.length_a   1.000
_cell.length_b   1.000
_cell.length_c   1.000
_cell.angle_alpha   90.00
_cell.angle_beta   90.00
_cell.angle_gamma   90.00
#
_symmetry.space_group_name_H-M   'P 1'
#
loop_
_entity.id
_entity.type
_entity.pdbx_description
1 polymer ?
#
loop_
_entity_poly.entity_id
_entity_poly.type
_entity_poly.pdbx_seq_one_letter_code
_entity_poly.pdbx_strand_id
1 'polypeptide(L)'
;MREVSISLSGISYSSYDLYVFASADTTATNQLSISNGTTTFYYASAGQHNSGATALLQTTSTTSGSPTTGPGQYQLFSGLTGSSVTLTTGGSITHTISNNVFGFQIVNTAQPVPESSMIMGLVFFGGSLFAVSRRKNQN
;
A
#
# COMPACT_ATOMS: atom_id res chain seq x y z
N MET A 1 12.95 -18.93 14.79
CA MET A 1 12.98 -18.21 13.49
C MET A 1 13.65 -16.87 13.75
N ARG A 2 14.52 -16.38 12.85
CA ARG A 2 15.13 -15.04 13.01
C ARG A 2 14.28 -14.04 12.25
N GLU A 3 13.89 -12.97 12.93
CA GLU A 3 13.13 -11.86 12.35
C GLU A 3 14.03 -10.62 12.31
N VAL A 4 13.81 -9.76 11.33
CA VAL A 4 14.42 -8.44 11.26
C VAL A 4 13.33 -7.40 11.30
N SER A 5 13.54 -6.37 12.10
CA SER A 5 12.68 -5.19 12.10
C SER A 5 13.32 -4.08 11.28
N ILE A 6 12.55 -3.49 10.38
CA ILE A 6 12.94 -2.37 9.54
C ILE A 6 12.01 -1.20 9.87
N SER A 7 12.56 -0.12 10.41
CA SER A 7 11.80 1.08 10.73
C SER A 7 12.06 2.18 9.71
N LEU A 8 10.98 2.70 9.13
CA LEU A 8 10.98 3.88 8.27
C LEU A 8 10.44 5.05 9.09
N SER A 9 11.14 6.18 9.09
CA SER A 9 10.80 7.37 9.89
C SER A 9 10.96 8.65 9.08
N GLY A 10 10.27 9.72 9.49
CA GLY A 10 10.31 11.02 8.80
C GLY A 10 9.41 11.08 7.57
N ILE A 11 8.33 10.30 7.56
CA ILE A 11 7.37 10.27 6.46
C ILE A 11 6.51 11.54 6.54
N SER A 12 6.62 12.39 5.51
CA SER A 12 5.98 13.71 5.49
C SER A 12 4.52 13.71 5.02
N TYR A 13 3.97 12.55 4.64
CA TYR A 13 2.60 12.43 4.16
C TYR A 13 1.64 12.14 5.31
N SER A 14 0.48 12.79 5.30
CA SER A 14 -0.60 12.51 6.26
C SER A 14 -1.23 11.14 6.05
N SER A 15 -1.29 10.68 4.79
CA SER A 15 -1.64 9.31 4.40
C SER A 15 -0.77 8.86 3.23
N TYR A 16 -0.41 7.58 3.22
CA TYR A 16 0.44 7.00 2.19
C TYR A 16 0.19 5.52 1.98
N ASP A 17 0.58 5.06 0.81
CA ASP A 17 0.74 3.64 0.50
C ASP A 17 2.23 3.30 0.54
N LEU A 18 2.56 2.12 1.08
CA LEU A 18 3.91 1.61 1.16
C LEU A 18 4.04 0.35 0.31
N TYR A 19 4.92 0.41 -0.67
CA TYR A 19 5.37 -0.72 -1.46
C TYR A 19 6.70 -1.22 -0.88
N VAL A 20 6.75 -2.51 -0.55
CA VAL A 20 7.95 -3.19 -0.05
C VAL A 20 8.40 -4.17 -1.10
N PHE A 21 9.56 -3.95 -1.70
CA PHE A 21 10.08 -4.81 -2.76
C PHE A 21 10.95 -5.91 -2.17
N ALA A 22 10.63 -7.15 -2.49
CA ALA A 22 11.29 -8.31 -1.94
C ALA A 22 11.62 -9.36 -3.01
N SER A 23 12.82 -9.92 -2.90
CA SER A 23 13.21 -11.11 -3.63
C SER A 23 12.99 -12.36 -2.77
N ALA A 24 12.98 -13.52 -3.42
CA ALA A 24 13.15 -14.79 -2.72
C ALA A 24 14.36 -15.51 -3.33
N ASP A 25 15.07 -16.27 -2.50
CA ASP A 25 16.14 -17.14 -2.95
C ASP A 25 15.53 -18.26 -3.81
N THR A 26 16.12 -18.55 -4.95
CA THR A 26 15.66 -19.60 -5.87
C THR A 26 16.03 -21.00 -5.43
N THR A 27 17.03 -21.13 -4.58
CA THR A 27 17.52 -22.41 -4.08
C THR A 27 16.71 -22.91 -2.88
N ALA A 28 15.94 -22.01 -2.26
CA ALA A 28 15.11 -22.29 -1.10
C ALA A 28 13.62 -22.17 -1.44
N THR A 29 12.87 -23.27 -1.26
CA THR A 29 11.39 -23.27 -1.28
C THR A 29 10.77 -22.66 -0.02
N ASN A 30 11.59 -22.03 0.81
CA ASN A 30 11.20 -21.55 2.11
C ASN A 30 10.27 -20.35 1.99
N GLN A 31 9.19 -20.39 2.77
CA GLN A 31 8.29 -19.25 2.92
C GLN A 31 9.00 -18.11 3.65
N LEU A 32 8.83 -16.91 3.11
CA LEU A 32 9.22 -15.64 3.71
C LEU A 32 7.96 -14.85 4.09
N SER A 33 8.11 -13.87 4.97
CA SER A 33 7.02 -13.02 5.42
C SER A 33 7.40 -11.56 5.58
N ILE A 34 6.45 -10.67 5.32
CA ILE A 34 6.52 -9.23 5.60
C ILE A 34 5.27 -8.83 6.38
N SER A 35 5.46 -8.19 7.53
CA SER A 35 4.39 -7.73 8.41
C SER A 35 4.55 -6.26 8.74
N ASN A 36 3.45 -5.54 8.88
CA ASN A 36 3.44 -4.17 9.44
C ASN A 36 2.94 -4.14 10.90
N GLY A 37 2.85 -5.30 11.56
CA GLY A 37 2.30 -5.44 12.91
C GLY A 37 0.79 -5.68 12.95
N THR A 38 0.05 -5.34 11.88
CA THR A 38 -1.39 -5.62 11.76
C THR A 38 -1.66 -6.81 10.85
N THR A 39 -1.03 -6.81 9.66
CA THR A 39 -1.20 -7.86 8.66
C THR A 39 0.16 -8.41 8.28
N THR A 40 0.25 -9.74 8.23
CA THR A 40 1.43 -10.46 7.78
C THR A 40 1.12 -11.11 6.45
N PHE A 41 1.99 -10.89 5.48
CA PHE A 41 1.90 -11.48 4.15
C PHE A 41 3.02 -12.48 3.94
N TYR A 42 2.73 -13.54 3.19
CA TYR A 42 3.61 -14.67 2.98
C TYR A 42 3.90 -14.87 1.50
N TYR A 43 5.17 -15.05 1.17
CA TYR A 43 5.65 -15.15 -0.20
C TYR A 43 6.79 -16.15 -0.35
N ALA A 44 7.00 -16.66 -1.57
CA ALA A 44 8.06 -17.60 -1.89
C ALA A 44 8.41 -17.56 -3.39
N SER A 45 9.66 -17.88 -3.73
CA SER A 45 10.08 -18.01 -5.14
C SER A 45 9.53 -19.29 -5.79
N ALA A 46 9.39 -20.38 -5.01
CA ALA A 46 9.25 -21.76 -5.47
C ALA A 46 10.20 -22.12 -6.64
N GLY A 47 11.46 -21.72 -6.54
CA GLY A 47 12.47 -22.01 -7.56
C GLY A 47 12.53 -21.02 -8.73
N GLN A 48 11.69 -19.98 -8.73
CA GLN A 48 11.66 -18.98 -9.80
C GLN A 48 12.66 -17.84 -9.55
N HIS A 49 13.56 -17.58 -10.51
CA HIS A 49 14.58 -16.53 -10.39
C HIS A 49 14.07 -15.13 -10.72
N ASN A 50 14.44 -14.15 -9.89
CA ASN A 50 14.01 -12.77 -10.06
C ASN A 50 14.51 -12.15 -11.37
N SER A 51 15.65 -12.60 -11.92
CA SER A 51 16.14 -12.11 -13.23
C SER A 51 15.25 -12.49 -14.41
N GLY A 52 14.36 -13.47 -14.24
CA GLY A 52 13.36 -13.84 -15.24
C GLY A 52 12.04 -13.08 -15.10
N ALA A 53 11.88 -12.24 -14.07
CA ALA A 53 10.66 -11.48 -13.85
C ALA A 53 10.49 -10.38 -14.90
N THR A 54 9.38 -10.42 -15.65
CA THR A 54 8.98 -9.34 -16.56
C THR A 54 8.14 -8.26 -15.87
N ALA A 55 7.61 -8.57 -14.68
CA ALA A 55 6.86 -7.68 -13.81
C ALA A 55 7.03 -8.12 -12.35
N LEU A 56 6.74 -7.21 -11.42
CA LEU A 56 6.69 -7.55 -10.00
C LEU A 56 5.31 -8.10 -9.62
N LEU A 57 5.28 -9.24 -8.93
CA LEU A 57 4.05 -9.87 -8.45
C LEU A 57 3.69 -9.35 -7.06
N GLN A 58 2.46 -8.86 -6.89
CA GLN A 58 1.97 -8.47 -5.57
C GLN A 58 1.77 -9.70 -4.69
N THR A 59 2.28 -9.65 -3.47
CA THR A 59 2.00 -10.64 -2.44
C THR A 59 0.60 -10.40 -1.86
N THR A 60 -0.22 -11.44 -1.87
CA THR A 60 -1.64 -11.38 -1.49
C THR A 60 -2.00 -12.38 -0.40
N SER A 61 -1.19 -13.43 -0.21
CA SER A 61 -1.46 -14.43 0.81
C SER A 61 -1.14 -13.90 2.20
N THR A 62 -2.11 -14.05 3.10
CA THR A 62 -1.98 -13.81 4.54
C THR A 62 -2.02 -15.11 5.34
N THR A 63 -1.97 -16.26 4.66
CA THR A 63 -2.05 -17.59 5.29
C THR A 63 -0.69 -18.26 5.27
N SER A 64 -0.13 -18.53 6.46
CA SER A 64 1.11 -19.28 6.59
C SER A 64 0.95 -20.71 6.04
N GLY A 65 1.97 -21.20 5.34
CA GLY A 65 1.97 -22.49 4.63
C GLY A 65 1.36 -22.42 3.23
N SER A 66 0.78 -21.28 2.83
CA SER A 66 0.20 -21.07 1.50
C SER A 66 0.67 -19.74 0.90
N PRO A 67 1.99 -19.54 0.69
CA PRO A 67 2.52 -18.25 0.25
C PRO A 67 2.13 -17.90 -1.19
N THR A 68 2.06 -16.60 -1.50
CA THR A 68 2.03 -16.15 -2.89
C THR A 68 3.35 -16.54 -3.54
N THR A 69 3.27 -17.30 -4.64
CA THR A 69 4.44 -17.91 -5.27
C THR A 69 4.73 -17.27 -6.62
N GLY A 70 5.96 -16.80 -6.84
CA GLY A 70 6.40 -16.28 -8.13
C GLY A 70 7.76 -15.57 -8.08
N PRO A 71 8.34 -15.22 -9.24
CA PRO A 71 9.56 -14.42 -9.29
C PRO A 71 9.25 -12.96 -8.93
N GLY A 72 10.21 -12.25 -8.32
CA GLY A 72 10.21 -10.80 -8.11
C GLY A 72 8.93 -10.25 -7.51
N GLN A 73 8.85 -10.08 -6.19
CA GLN A 73 7.59 -9.76 -5.53
C GLN A 73 7.61 -8.40 -4.84
N TYR A 74 6.42 -7.87 -4.59
CA TYR A 74 6.25 -6.70 -3.72
C TYR A 74 5.06 -6.90 -2.78
N GLN A 75 5.11 -6.24 -1.63
CA GLN A 75 3.96 -6.11 -0.73
C GLN A 75 3.43 -4.69 -0.76
N LEU A 76 2.11 -4.54 -0.83
CA LEU A 76 1.43 -3.26 -0.67
C LEU A 76 0.79 -3.19 0.72
N PHE A 77 1.11 -2.14 1.47
CA PHE A 77 0.36 -1.71 2.64
C PHE A 77 -0.28 -0.37 2.32
N SER A 78 -1.59 -0.36 2.15
CA SER A 78 -2.32 0.84 1.75
C SER A 78 -2.94 1.58 2.94
N GLY A 79 -3.17 2.88 2.76
CA GLY A 79 -3.87 3.72 3.73
C GLY A 79 -3.15 3.87 5.07
N LEU A 80 -1.82 3.77 5.06
CA LEU A 80 -1.02 4.01 6.25
C LEU A 80 -1.03 5.49 6.61
N THR A 81 -0.90 5.76 7.90
CA THR A 81 -0.84 7.12 8.46
C THR A 81 0.32 7.21 9.45
N GLY A 82 0.66 8.43 9.86
CA GLY A 82 1.73 8.70 10.81
C GLY A 82 3.10 8.87 10.15
N SER A 83 4.04 9.42 10.91
CA SER A 83 5.37 9.79 10.42
C SER A 83 6.40 8.66 10.43
N SER A 84 5.99 7.46 10.88
CA SER A 84 6.84 6.28 10.91
C SER A 84 6.05 4.99 10.77
N VAL A 85 6.70 3.94 10.26
CA VAL A 85 6.16 2.57 10.18
C VAL A 85 7.29 1.59 10.44
N THR A 86 6.98 0.51 11.14
CA THR A 86 7.92 -0.59 11.35
C THR A 86 7.41 -1.83 10.65
N LEU A 87 8.26 -2.41 9.82
CA LEU A 87 8.03 -3.68 9.17
C LEU A 87 8.82 -4.76 9.91
N THR A 88 8.21 -5.92 10.08
CA THR A 88 8.88 -7.11 10.57
C THR A 88 8.91 -8.12 9.45
N THR A 89 10.09 -8.63 9.17
CA THR A 89 10.30 -9.59 8.10
C THR A 89 10.92 -10.85 8.68
N GLY A 90 10.43 -11.98 8.20
CA GLY A 90 10.72 -13.28 8.79
C GLY A 90 10.72 -14.36 7.74
N GLY A 91 11.14 -15.55 8.15
CA GLY A 91 11.27 -16.70 7.26
C GLY A 91 12.42 -17.58 7.68
N SER A 92 12.41 -18.81 7.17
CA SER A 92 13.46 -19.78 7.46
C SER A 92 14.39 -19.88 6.26
N ILE A 93 15.50 -19.13 6.24
CA ILE A 93 16.69 -19.62 5.56
C ILE A 93 17.64 -20.06 6.67
N THR A 94 17.93 -21.36 6.74
CA THR A 94 18.92 -21.88 7.69
C THR A 94 20.22 -21.09 7.54
N HIS A 95 20.66 -20.46 8.63
CA HIS A 95 21.94 -19.75 8.76
C HIS A 95 22.11 -18.43 7.98
N THR A 96 21.04 -17.87 7.40
CA THR A 96 21.12 -16.58 6.68
C THR A 96 20.02 -15.65 7.16
N ILE A 97 20.35 -14.38 7.42
CA ILE A 97 19.36 -13.32 7.60
C ILE A 97 18.64 -13.18 6.26
N SER A 98 17.50 -13.85 6.09
CA SER A 98 16.75 -13.85 4.83
C SER A 98 15.86 -12.63 4.72
N ASN A 99 16.48 -11.46 4.75
CA ASN A 99 15.82 -10.25 4.32
C ASN A 99 16.22 -9.92 2.92
N ASN A 100 15.44 -10.47 2.00
CA ASN A 100 15.52 -10.16 0.59
C ASN A 100 14.74 -8.87 0.24
N VAL A 101 14.42 -8.04 1.24
CA VAL A 101 13.85 -6.72 0.98
C VAL A 101 14.95 -5.83 0.41
N PHE A 102 14.76 -5.35 -0.82
CA PHE A 102 15.76 -4.58 -1.55
C PHE A 102 15.32 -3.13 -1.81
N GLY A 103 14.09 -2.77 -1.45
CA GLY A 103 13.63 -1.39 -1.64
C GLY A 103 12.26 -1.12 -1.02
N PHE A 104 11.99 0.18 -0.89
CA PHE A 104 10.72 0.71 -0.43
C PHE A 104 10.29 1.86 -1.35
N GLN A 105 9.00 2.00 -1.57
CA GLN A 105 8.42 3.18 -2.19
C GLN A 105 7.24 3.64 -1.34
N ILE A 106 7.29 4.92 -0.95
CA ILE A 106 6.25 5.58 -0.17
C ILE A 106 5.51 6.51 -1.14
N VAL A 107 4.20 6.31 -1.29
CA VAL A 107 3.37 7.05 -2.24
C VAL A 107 2.33 7.84 -1.47
N ASN A 108 2.30 9.15 -1.66
CA ASN A 108 1.29 10.02 -1.06
C ASN A 108 -0.10 9.65 -1.59
N THR A 109 -1.06 9.44 -0.68
CA THR A 109 -2.47 9.16 -1.02
C THR A 109 -3.44 10.22 -0.50
N ALA A 110 -2.92 11.29 0.10
CA ALA A 110 -3.75 12.38 0.57
C ALA A 110 -4.53 12.97 -0.61
N GLN A 111 -5.86 12.93 -0.51
CA GLN A 111 -6.71 13.62 -1.46
C GLN A 111 -6.44 15.13 -1.36
N PRO A 112 -6.41 15.87 -2.48
CA PRO A 112 -6.42 17.32 -2.42
C PRO A 112 -7.66 17.72 -1.63
N VAL A 113 -7.50 18.37 -0.49
CA VAL A 113 -8.64 18.99 0.20
C VAL A 113 -9.10 20.11 -0.74
N PRO A 114 -10.32 20.04 -1.32
CA PRO A 114 -10.81 21.16 -2.11
C PRO A 114 -10.84 22.37 -1.19
N GLU A 115 -10.09 23.41 -1.55
CA GLU A 115 -10.08 24.66 -0.81
C GLU A 115 -11.53 25.14 -0.62
N SER A 116 -11.88 25.62 0.58
CA SER A 116 -13.24 26.07 0.89
C SER A 116 -13.77 27.15 -0.08
N SER A 117 -12.88 27.81 -0.81
CA SER A 117 -13.17 28.74 -1.92
C SER A 117 -13.95 28.07 -3.07
N MET A 118 -13.70 26.79 -3.36
CA MET A 118 -14.35 26.02 -4.43
C MET A 118 -15.79 25.62 -4.08
N ILE A 119 -16.10 25.49 -2.79
CA ILE A 119 -17.46 25.17 -2.31
C ILE A 119 -18.36 26.41 -2.40
N MET A 120 -17.83 27.60 -2.11
CA MET A 120 -18.59 28.85 -2.23
C MET A 120 -18.93 29.19 -3.69
N GLY A 121 -18.07 28.89 -4.65
CA GLY A 121 -18.33 29.16 -6.07
C GLY A 121 -19.56 28.43 -6.62
N LEU A 122 -19.85 27.21 -6.17
CA LEU A 122 -20.97 26.40 -6.67
C LEU A 122 -22.34 26.89 -6.16
N VAL A 123 -22.38 27.50 -4.98
CA VAL A 123 -23.64 28.04 -4.40
C VAL A 123 -24.07 29.35 -5.07
N PHE A 124 -23.14 30.13 -5.62
CA PHE A 124 -23.44 31.40 -6.28
C PHE A 124 -23.91 31.26 -7.74
N PHE A 125 -23.57 30.19 -8.45
CA PHE A 125 -24.05 29.96 -9.82
C PHE A 125 -25.39 29.21 -9.90
N GLY A 126 -25.84 28.55 -8.82
CA GLY A 126 -27.11 27.81 -8.81
C GLY A 126 -28.36 28.60 -8.40
N GLY A 127 -28.22 29.87 -7.97
CA GLY A 127 -29.27 30.63 -7.28
C GLY A 127 -30.17 31.52 -8.14
N SER A 128 -29.92 31.69 -9.43
CA SER A 128 -30.61 32.70 -10.26
C SER A 128 -31.82 32.18 -11.08
N LEU A 129 -32.28 30.95 -10.86
CA LEU A 129 -33.43 30.38 -11.60
C LEU A 129 -34.74 30.29 -10.79
N PHE A 130 -35.02 31.22 -9.87
CA PHE A 130 -36.36 31.32 -9.28
C PHE A 130 -36.77 32.79 -9.09
N ALA A 131 -37.14 33.46 -10.18
CA ALA A 131 -37.81 34.75 -10.14
C ALA A 131 -39.22 34.64 -10.77
N VAL A 132 -40.19 34.35 -9.91
CA VAL A 132 -41.54 34.95 -9.81
C VAL A 132 -42.37 35.12 -11.11
N SER A 133 -43.46 34.35 -11.23
CA SER A 133 -44.72 34.88 -11.77
C SER A 133 -45.87 34.64 -10.78
N ARG A 134 -46.18 35.66 -9.96
CA ARG A 134 -47.46 35.72 -9.26
C ARG A 134 -48.53 36.10 -10.28
N ARG A 135 -49.27 35.13 -10.80
CA ARG A 135 -50.47 35.39 -11.61
C ARG A 135 -51.61 35.80 -10.67
N LYS A 136 -51.98 37.07 -10.72
CA LYS A 136 -53.08 37.67 -9.94
C LYS A 136 -54.42 37.14 -10.49
N ASN A 137 -55.19 36.46 -9.64
CA ASN A 137 -56.59 36.13 -9.89
C ASN A 137 -57.42 37.42 -9.80
N GLN A 138 -58.24 37.71 -10.82
CA GLN A 138 -59.41 38.59 -10.69
C GLN A 138 -60.58 37.98 -11.46
N ASN A 139 -61.71 37.97 -10.78
CA ASN A 139 -63.02 37.45 -11.17
C ASN A 139 -63.58 38.10 -12.43
#